data_AF-A0A972HFL2-F1
#
_entry.id   AF-A0A972HFL2-F1
#
_cell.length_a   1.000
_cell.length_b   1.000
_cell.length_c   1.000
_cell.angle_alpha   90.00
_cell.angle_beta   90.00
_cell.angle_gamma   90.00
#
_symmetry.space_group_name_H-M   'P 1'
#
loop_
_entity.id
_entity.type
_entity.pdbx_description
1 polymer ?
#
loop_
_entity_poly.entity_id
_entity_poly.type
_entity_poly.pdbx_seq_one_letter_code
_entity_poly.pdbx_strand_id
1 'polypeptide(L)'
;MMILGLLAALVGPKLFPKLGKGKQHAAKAQIELFGEALDQFRLDTGRYPTTSEGLEALIRNPGVEGWDGPYLRKNVIPKDPWGRPYHYQSPGTHGEYDLFSYGADGAPGGDGENKDIVSWE
;
A
#
# COMPACT_ATOMS: atom_id res chain seq x y z
N MET A 1 57.35 14.86 8.16
CA MET A 1 56.37 14.19 7.28
C MET A 1 55.10 15.04 7.25
N MET A 2 54.99 15.92 6.26
CA MET A 2 53.70 16.51 5.87
C MET A 2 52.91 15.44 5.14
N ILE A 3 51.57 15.48 5.26
CA ILE A 3 50.51 15.07 4.32
C ILE A 3 49.30 14.76 5.21
N LEU A 4 48.44 15.76 5.42
CA LEU A 4 47.18 15.93 4.68
C LEU A 4 46.26 14.72 4.79
N GLY A 5 45.12 14.93 5.43
CA GLY A 5 44.05 13.95 5.40
C GLY A 5 42.91 14.28 6.32
N LEU A 6 42.38 15.51 6.22
CA LEU A 6 41.06 15.85 6.71
C LEU A 6 40.05 14.90 6.05
N LEU A 7 39.76 13.75 6.66
CA LEU A 7 38.55 13.00 6.35
C LEU A 7 37.41 13.66 7.11
N ALA A 8 37.06 14.87 6.69
CA ALA A 8 35.68 15.33 6.81
C ALA A 8 34.90 14.39 5.89
N ALA A 9 34.45 13.27 6.44
CA ALA A 9 33.50 12.38 5.78
C ALA A 9 32.31 13.26 5.41
N LEU A 10 32.16 13.45 4.11
CA LEU A 10 31.13 14.24 3.46
C LEU A 10 29.77 13.81 4.02
N VAL A 11 29.24 14.59 4.96
CA VAL A 11 27.84 14.46 5.37
C VAL A 11 27.01 14.83 4.15
N GLY A 12 26.39 13.82 3.58
CA GLY A 12 25.27 14.01 2.70
C GLY A 12 25.14 12.93 1.66
N PRO A 13 23.96 12.31 1.61
CA PRO A 13 23.42 11.99 0.33
C PRO A 13 22.08 12.70 0.13
N LYS A 14 22.06 13.63 -0.83
CA LYS A 14 20.85 13.97 -1.59
C LYS A 14 20.40 12.77 -2.45
N LEU A 15 20.29 11.57 -1.86
CA LEU A 15 19.79 10.34 -2.51
C LEU A 15 18.26 10.18 -2.34
N PHE A 16 17.62 11.06 -1.57
CA PHE A 16 16.21 10.95 -1.24
C PHE A 16 15.22 11.02 -2.42
N PRO A 17 15.35 11.90 -3.45
CA PRO A 17 14.26 12.10 -4.41
C PRO A 17 14.05 10.93 -5.40
N LYS A 18 15.04 10.06 -5.58
CA LYS A 18 14.88 8.84 -6.42
C LYS A 18 14.23 7.68 -5.65
N LEU A 19 14.44 7.62 -4.33
CA LEU A 19 13.75 6.65 -3.48
C LEU A 19 12.25 6.98 -3.41
N GLY A 20 11.91 8.27 -3.35
CA GLY A 20 10.52 8.73 -3.25
C GLY A 20 9.61 8.32 -4.40
N LYS A 21 10.04 8.56 -5.65
CA LYS A 21 9.28 8.12 -6.84
C LYS A 21 9.14 6.59 -6.90
N GLY A 22 10.18 5.86 -6.46
CA GLY A 22 10.13 4.40 -6.37
C GLY A 22 9.11 3.91 -5.34
N LYS A 23 8.99 4.60 -4.20
CA LYS A 23 7.97 4.31 -3.19
C LYS A 23 6.56 4.54 -3.71
N GLN A 24 6.28 5.68 -4.34
CA GLN A 24 4.94 5.92 -4.89
C GLN A 24 4.54 4.86 -5.93
N HIS A 25 5.47 4.50 -6.83
CA HIS A 25 5.21 3.46 -7.82
C HIS A 25 4.97 2.09 -7.17
N ALA A 26 5.77 1.73 -6.15
CA ALA A 26 5.56 0.51 -5.39
C ALA A 26 4.20 0.51 -4.65
N ALA A 27 3.79 1.65 -4.10
CA ALA A 27 2.50 1.79 -3.43
C ALA A 27 1.34 1.56 -4.40
N LYS A 28 1.44 2.14 -5.61
CA LYS A 28 0.46 1.96 -6.68
C LYS A 28 0.36 0.50 -7.13
N ALA A 29 1.50 -0.14 -7.40
CA ALA A 29 1.54 -1.54 -7.77
C ALA A 29 0.97 -2.46 -6.67
N GLN A 30 1.18 -2.13 -5.40
CA GLN A 30 0.57 -2.85 -4.28
C GLN A 30 -0.95 -2.66 -4.24
N ILE A 31 -1.46 -1.45 -4.48
CA ILE A 31 -2.91 -1.20 -4.57
C ILE A 31 -3.54 -2.00 -5.71
N GLU A 32 -2.89 -2.07 -6.88
CA GLU A 32 -3.36 -2.89 -8.00
C GLU A 32 -3.42 -4.38 -7.63
N LEU A 33 -2.38 -4.91 -6.99
CA LEU A 33 -2.35 -6.29 -6.51
C LEU A 33 -3.45 -6.60 -5.48
N PHE A 34 -3.74 -5.65 -4.58
CA PHE A 34 -4.87 -5.79 -3.66
C PHE A 34 -6.21 -5.73 -4.39
N GLY A 35 -6.35 -4.88 -5.40
CA GLY A 35 -7.52 -4.83 -6.28
C GLY A 35 -7.81 -6.17 -6.93
N GLU A 36 -6.79 -6.80 -7.55
CA GLU A 36 -6.92 -8.13 -8.14
C GLU A 36 -7.36 -9.19 -7.11
N ALA A 37 -6.82 -9.13 -5.90
CA ALA A 37 -7.20 -10.05 -4.81
C ALA A 37 -8.64 -9.80 -4.30
N LEU A 38 -9.06 -8.54 -4.23
CA LEU A 38 -10.42 -8.13 -3.88
C LEU A 38 -11.42 -8.59 -4.94
N ASP A 39 -11.07 -8.47 -6.22
CA ASP A 39 -11.89 -8.95 -7.32
C ASP A 39 -12.05 -10.46 -7.29
N GLN A 40 -10.97 -11.21 -7.00
CA GLN A 40 -11.06 -12.66 -6.82
C GLN A 40 -11.94 -13.04 -5.63
N PHE A 41 -11.76 -12.37 -4.48
CA PHE A 41 -12.64 -12.57 -3.31
C PHE A 41 -14.12 -12.37 -3.68
N ARG A 42 -14.42 -11.35 -4.49
CA ARG A 42 -15.79 -11.10 -4.97
C ARG A 42 -16.28 -12.19 -5.93
N LEU A 43 -15.44 -12.69 -6.81
CA LEU A 43 -15.83 -13.78 -7.73
C LEU A 43 -16.22 -15.05 -6.96
N ASP A 44 -15.52 -15.35 -5.88
CA ASP A 44 -15.75 -16.55 -5.07
C ASP A 44 -16.89 -16.40 -4.05
N THR A 45 -17.00 -15.22 -3.41
CA THR A 45 -17.99 -14.98 -2.33
C THR A 45 -19.20 -14.14 -2.75
N GLY A 46 -19.17 -13.57 -3.96
CA GLY A 46 -20.21 -12.69 -4.50
C GLY A 46 -20.18 -11.24 -4.03
N ARG A 47 -19.26 -10.85 -3.12
CA ARG A 47 -19.15 -9.48 -2.58
C ARG A 47 -17.70 -9.13 -2.25
N TYR A 48 -17.39 -7.84 -2.12
CA TYR A 48 -16.11 -7.44 -1.51
C TYR A 48 -16.14 -7.64 0.03
N PRO A 49 -14.97 -7.75 0.69
CA PRO A 49 -14.87 -7.71 2.14
C PRO A 49 -15.50 -6.43 2.69
N THR A 50 -16.15 -6.50 3.85
CA THR A 50 -16.64 -5.30 4.55
C THR A 50 -15.50 -4.56 5.21
N THR A 51 -15.70 -3.29 5.55
CA THR A 51 -14.69 -2.50 6.32
C THR A 51 -14.29 -3.15 7.65
N SER A 52 -15.18 -3.95 8.27
CA SER A 52 -14.86 -4.68 9.51
C SER A 52 -13.99 -5.92 9.29
N GLU A 53 -14.18 -6.60 8.14
CA GLU A 53 -13.32 -7.73 7.75
C GLU A 53 -11.97 -7.25 7.20
N GLY A 54 -11.98 -6.09 6.53
CA GLY A 54 -10.79 -5.41 6.03
C GLY A 54 -10.02 -6.21 4.98
N LEU A 55 -8.77 -5.82 4.76
CA LEU A 55 -7.85 -6.56 3.89
C LEU A 55 -7.44 -7.92 4.47
N GLU A 56 -7.67 -8.15 5.78
CA GLU A 56 -7.38 -9.46 6.39
C GLU A 56 -8.23 -10.58 5.80
N ALA A 57 -9.44 -10.26 5.31
CA ALA A 57 -10.30 -11.18 4.57
C ALA A 57 -9.63 -11.80 3.35
N LEU A 58 -8.60 -11.15 2.80
CA LEU A 58 -7.86 -11.62 1.63
C LEU A 58 -6.92 -12.79 1.95
N ILE A 59 -6.52 -12.94 3.22
CA ILE A 59 -5.57 -13.98 3.66
C ILE A 59 -6.18 -14.95 4.66
N ARG A 60 -7.26 -14.56 5.33
CA ARG A 60 -7.93 -15.36 6.33
C ARG A 60 -9.42 -15.37 6.05
N ASN A 61 -10.03 -16.55 6.05
CA ASN A 61 -11.46 -16.69 5.88
C ASN A 61 -12.21 -15.94 7.00
N PRO A 62 -13.03 -14.92 6.67
CA PRO A 62 -13.84 -14.19 7.65
C PRO A 62 -15.12 -14.96 8.09
N GLY A 63 -15.29 -16.21 7.66
CA GLY A 63 -16.49 -17.01 7.89
C GLY A 63 -17.51 -16.88 6.75
N VAL A 64 -17.04 -16.59 5.53
CA VAL A 64 -17.89 -16.38 4.35
C VAL A 64 -17.90 -17.65 3.52
N GLU A 65 -19.10 -18.07 3.13
CA GLU A 65 -19.30 -19.22 2.26
C GLU A 65 -18.74 -18.93 0.86
N GLY A 66 -18.09 -19.92 0.26
CA GLY A 66 -17.42 -19.78 -1.04
C GLY A 66 -16.00 -19.21 -0.98
N TRP A 67 -15.48 -18.80 0.18
CA TRP A 67 -14.10 -18.33 0.28
C TRP A 67 -13.08 -19.42 -0.10
N ASP A 68 -12.25 -19.15 -1.11
CA ASP A 68 -11.20 -20.06 -1.63
C ASP A 68 -9.79 -19.46 -1.51
N GLY A 69 -9.61 -18.52 -0.59
CA GLY A 69 -8.32 -17.87 -0.36
C GLY A 69 -7.21 -18.83 0.16
N PRO A 70 -5.99 -18.32 0.37
CA PRO A 70 -5.61 -16.90 0.37
C PRO A 70 -5.48 -16.30 -1.04
N TYR A 71 -6.01 -15.11 -1.22
CA TYR A 71 -5.98 -14.36 -2.48
C TYR A 71 -4.66 -13.60 -2.69
N LEU A 72 -3.83 -13.49 -1.64
CA LEU A 72 -2.49 -12.95 -1.73
C LEU A 72 -1.45 -14.07 -1.71
N ARG A 73 -0.46 -13.97 -2.61
CA ARG A 73 0.64 -14.94 -2.71
C ARG A 73 1.43 -15.09 -1.40
N LYS A 74 1.53 -14.01 -0.63
CA LYS A 74 2.12 -14.02 0.69
C LYS A 74 0.97 -13.90 1.68
N ASN A 75 0.94 -14.78 2.68
CA ASN A 75 -0.08 -14.80 3.73
C ASN A 75 0.12 -13.66 4.76
N VAL A 76 0.38 -12.45 4.27
CA VAL A 76 0.64 -11.24 5.04
C VAL A 76 0.14 -10.07 4.21
N ILE A 77 -0.54 -9.13 4.85
CA ILE A 77 -0.91 -7.85 4.22
C ILE A 77 0.33 -6.96 4.24
N PRO A 78 0.97 -6.70 3.08
CA PRO A 78 2.09 -5.78 3.04
C PRO A 78 1.63 -4.38 3.46
N LYS A 79 2.48 -3.72 4.24
CA LYS A 79 2.34 -2.29 4.51
C LYS A 79 2.78 -1.49 3.29
N ASP A 80 2.33 -0.26 3.23
CA ASP A 80 2.77 0.67 2.21
C ASP A 80 4.30 0.92 2.30
N PRO A 81 4.91 1.55 1.29
CA PRO A 81 6.34 1.81 1.23
C PRO A 81 6.90 2.77 2.31
N TRP A 82 6.01 3.36 3.13
CA TRP A 82 6.35 4.18 4.29
C TRP A 82 6.11 3.45 5.62
N GLY A 83 5.70 2.17 5.56
CA GLY A 83 5.50 1.32 6.73
C GLY A 83 4.16 1.52 7.43
N ARG A 84 3.18 2.12 6.74
CA ARG A 84 1.81 2.35 7.22
C ARG A 84 0.86 1.32 6.62
N PRO A 85 -0.23 0.94 7.33
CA PRO A 85 -1.25 0.07 6.75
C PRO A 85 -2.00 0.80 5.64
N TYR A 86 -2.47 0.05 4.65
CA TYR A 86 -3.41 0.55 3.66
C TYR A 86 -4.78 0.80 4.29
N HIS A 87 -5.46 1.83 3.82
CA HIS A 87 -6.83 2.14 4.21
C HIS A 87 -7.78 1.48 3.23
N TYR A 88 -8.69 0.67 3.76
CA TYR A 88 -9.71 -0.02 2.99
C TYR A 88 -11.09 0.28 3.56
N GLN A 89 -12.05 0.59 2.68
CA GLN A 89 -13.43 0.82 3.04
C GLN A 89 -14.37 0.21 1.99
N SER A 90 -15.36 -0.55 2.44
CA SER A 90 -16.45 -1.04 1.60
C SER A 90 -17.78 -1.02 2.37
N PRO A 91 -18.85 -0.40 1.82
CA PRO A 91 -18.90 0.26 0.51
C PRO A 91 -18.03 1.53 0.45
N GLY A 92 -17.38 1.73 -0.69
CA GLY A 92 -16.53 2.90 -0.95
C GLY A 92 -17.33 4.18 -1.16
N THR A 93 -16.67 5.32 -1.01
CA THR A 93 -17.22 6.64 -1.37
C THR A 93 -17.09 6.91 -2.87
N HIS A 94 -16.07 6.32 -3.51
CA HIS A 94 -15.74 6.54 -4.93
C HIS A 94 -16.09 5.35 -5.83
N GLY A 95 -16.62 4.26 -5.26
CA GLY A 95 -16.96 3.04 -5.98
C GLY A 95 -17.43 1.93 -5.06
N GLU A 96 -17.24 0.68 -5.49
CA GLU A 96 -17.63 -0.50 -4.71
C GLU A 96 -16.74 -0.67 -3.45
N TYR A 97 -15.49 -0.24 -3.55
CA TYR A 97 -14.57 -0.12 -2.44
C TYR A 97 -13.61 1.06 -2.67
N ASP A 98 -13.11 1.61 -1.57
CA ASP A 98 -12.03 2.59 -1.57
C ASP A 98 -10.78 1.93 -0.95
N LEU A 99 -9.68 1.90 -1.69
CA LEU A 99 -8.37 1.45 -1.19
C LEU A 99 -7.32 2.52 -1.44
N PHE A 100 -6.62 2.96 -0.41
CA PHE A 100 -5.65 4.05 -0.55
C PHE A 100 -4.55 4.04 0.51
N SER A 101 -3.47 4.77 0.24
CA SER A 101 -2.40 5.13 1.16
C SER A 101 -2.19 6.64 1.09
N TYR A 102 -2.03 7.27 2.26
CA TYR A 102 -1.82 8.71 2.40
C TYR A 102 -0.36 9.16 2.09
N GLY A 103 0.48 8.29 1.51
CA GLY A 103 1.85 8.65 1.19
C GLY A 103 2.76 8.87 2.41
N ALA A 104 3.81 9.68 2.24
CA ALA A 104 4.89 9.80 3.21
C ALA A 104 4.52 10.52 4.51
N ASP A 105 3.75 11.60 4.43
CA ASP A 105 3.22 12.36 5.56
C ASP A 105 2.07 11.60 6.25
N GLY A 106 1.37 10.80 5.46
CA GLY A 106 0.26 9.96 5.84
C GLY A 106 -0.90 10.73 6.46
N ALA A 107 -1.16 11.89 5.88
CA ALA A 107 -2.35 12.70 6.06
C ALA A 107 -3.02 12.88 4.68
N PRO A 108 -4.33 13.16 4.63
CA PRO A 108 -5.01 13.39 3.36
C PRO A 108 -4.42 14.59 2.61
N GLY A 109 -4.20 14.42 1.32
CA GLY A 109 -3.72 15.45 0.40
C GLY A 109 -2.24 15.28 0.04
N GLY A 110 -1.48 16.37 0.14
CA GLY A 110 -0.05 16.37 -0.17
C GLY A 110 0.29 16.47 -1.67
N ASP A 111 1.58 16.67 -1.94
CA ASP A 111 2.19 16.68 -3.28
C ASP A 111 3.51 15.91 -3.26
N GLY A 112 3.98 15.47 -4.42
CA GLY A 112 5.19 14.64 -4.51
C GLY A 112 5.02 13.35 -3.70
N GLU A 113 5.97 13.01 -2.84
CA GLU A 113 5.93 11.79 -2.00
C GLU A 113 4.79 11.77 -0.96
N ASN A 114 4.21 12.92 -0.67
CA ASN A 114 3.07 13.06 0.23
C ASN A 114 1.74 12.88 -0.50
N LYS A 115 1.74 12.81 -1.84
CA LYS A 115 0.50 12.65 -2.59
C LYS A 115 -0.14 11.31 -2.26
N ASP A 116 -1.41 11.36 -1.87
CA ASP A 116 -2.27 10.19 -1.72
C ASP A 116 -2.23 9.28 -2.96
N ILE A 117 -2.13 7.97 -2.72
CA ILE A 117 -2.22 6.94 -3.74
C ILE A 117 -3.54 6.21 -3.52
N VAL A 118 -4.46 6.32 -4.47
CA VAL A 118 -5.84 5.82 -4.36
C VAL A 118 -6.13 4.80 -5.45
N SER A 119 -7.08 3.89 -5.22
CA SER A 119 -7.45 2.83 -6.18
C SER A 119 -8.39 3.29 -7.30
N TRP A 120 -9.05 4.44 -7.14
CA TRP A 120 -10.03 4.98 -8.07
C TRP A 120 -9.47 6.05 -9.02
N GLU A 121 -8.17 6.34 -8.95
CA GLU A 121 -7.45 7.26 -9.84
C GLU A 121 -6.55 6.50 -10.83
#